data_AF-A0A924SWE8-F1
#
_entry.id   AF-A0A924SWE8-F1
#
_cell.length_a   1.000
_cell.length_b   1.000
_cell.length_c   1.000
_cell.angle_alpha   90.00
_cell.angle_beta   90.00
_cell.angle_gamma   90.00
#
_symmetry.space_group_name_H-M   'P 1'
#
loop_
_entity.id
_entity.type
_entity.pdbx_description
1 polymer ?
#
loop_
_entity_poly.entity_id
_entity_poly.type
_entity_poly.pdbx_seq_one_letter_code
_entity_poly.pdbx_strand_id
1 'polypeptide(L)'
;ANAAMAGALLTIPISTVLKFLPVWTSGAFPDYPFLDRMTITFVSLVLIMIAMSLVNPKKENDVHDIEIDTSMFKITTGFAIGSIIICGILVALYTVFW
;
A
#
# COMPACT_ATOMS: atom_id res chain seq x y z
N ALA A 1 16.91 6.14 -1.34
CA ALA A 1 16.45 6.48 -2.71
C ALA A 1 16.25 5.26 -3.62
N ASN A 2 17.21 4.34 -3.70
CA ASN A 2 17.21 3.24 -4.70
C ASN A 2 16.00 2.29 -4.61
N ALA A 3 15.57 1.90 -3.40
CA ALA A 3 14.39 1.05 -3.22
C ALA A 3 13.09 1.74 -3.68
N ALA A 4 12.91 3.02 -3.34
CA ALA A 4 11.74 3.79 -3.76
C ALA A 4 11.68 3.99 -5.28
N MET A 5 12.82 4.28 -5.91
CA MET A 5 12.90 4.39 -7.38
C MET A 5 12.61 3.06 -8.07
N ALA A 6 13.15 1.95 -7.55
CA ALA A 6 12.84 0.62 -8.06
C ALA A 6 11.36 0.29 -7.93
N GLY A 7 10.73 0.62 -6.79
CA GLY A 7 9.27 0.49 -6.62
C GLY A 7 8.48 1.29 -7.67
N ALA A 8 8.82 2.57 -7.86
CA ALA A 8 8.15 3.43 -8.84
C ALA A 8 8.27 2.88 -10.28
N LEU A 9 9.47 2.46 -10.68
CA LEU A 9 9.72 1.91 -12.02
C LEU A 9 9.03 0.56 -12.24
N LEU A 10 9.00 -0.30 -11.22
CA LEU A 10 8.41 -1.65 -11.32
C LEU A 10 6.88 -1.65 -11.26
N THR A 11 6.26 -0.54 -10.83
CA THR A 11 4.80 -0.44 -10.73
C THR A 11 4.11 -0.70 -12.06
N ILE A 12 4.60 -0.07 -13.14
CA ILE A 12 4.01 -0.21 -14.47
C ILE A 12 4.19 -1.64 -15.01
N PRO A 13 5.40 -2.22 -15.03
CA PRO A 13 5.60 -3.61 -15.45
C PRO A 13 4.79 -4.64 -14.64
N ILE A 14 4.73 -4.52 -13.32
CA ILE A 14 3.99 -5.48 -12.48
C ILE A 14 2.49 -5.40 -12.78
N SER A 15 1.95 -4.19 -12.88
CA SER A 15 0.54 -3.97 -13.19
C SER A 15 0.17 -4.45 -14.60
N THR A 16 1.02 -4.21 -15.60
CA THR A 16 0.79 -4.70 -16.97
C THR A 16 0.88 -6.21 -17.05
N VAL A 17 1.87 -6.84 -16.40
CA VAL A 17 1.97 -8.30 -16.33
C VAL A 17 0.68 -8.87 -15.72
N LEU A 18 0.21 -8.38 -14.57
CA LEU A 18 -1.02 -8.88 -13.94
C LEU A 18 -2.28 -8.67 -14.79
N LYS A 19 -2.31 -7.63 -15.64
CA LYS A 19 -3.42 -7.39 -16.56
C LYS A 19 -3.43 -8.36 -17.73
N PHE A 20 -2.27 -8.73 -18.27
CA PHE A 20 -2.15 -9.59 -19.45
C PHE A 20 -1.87 -11.07 -19.13
N LEU A 21 -1.55 -11.39 -17.87
CA LEU A 21 -1.31 -12.76 -17.39
C LEU A 21 -2.45 -13.73 -17.70
N PRO A 22 -3.75 -13.37 -17.53
CA PRO A 22 -4.86 -14.26 -17.88
C PRO A 22 -4.86 -14.64 -19.37
N VAL A 23 -4.49 -13.70 -20.25
CA VAL A 23 -4.42 -13.91 -21.70
C VAL A 23 -3.22 -14.79 -22.07
N TRP A 24 -2.05 -14.54 -21.47
CA TRP A 24 -0.82 -15.29 -21.75
C TRP A 24 -0.85 -16.72 -21.21
N THR A 25 -1.60 -16.96 -20.14
CA THR A 25 -1.74 -18.28 -19.50
C THR A 25 -2.94 -19.08 -19.99
N SER A 26 -3.61 -18.61 -21.05
CA SER A 26 -4.81 -19.24 -21.63
C SER A 26 -5.87 -19.57 -20.57
N GLY A 27 -6.03 -18.69 -19.58
CA GLY A 27 -7.01 -18.84 -18.49
C GLY A 27 -6.54 -19.64 -17.27
N ALA A 28 -5.28 -20.10 -17.20
CA ALA A 28 -4.76 -20.73 -15.99
C ALA A 28 -4.57 -19.74 -14.83
N PHE A 29 -4.39 -18.44 -15.13
CA PHE A 29 -4.43 -17.37 -14.14
C PHE A 29 -5.82 -16.69 -14.12
N PRO A 30 -6.47 -16.54 -12.94
CA PRO A 30 -7.77 -15.89 -12.85
C PRO A 30 -7.75 -14.44 -13.31
N ASP A 31 -8.80 -14.00 -14.02
CA ASP A 31 -8.99 -12.58 -14.34
C ASP A 31 -9.56 -11.85 -13.11
N TYR A 32 -8.64 -11.32 -12.30
CA TYR A 32 -9.00 -10.56 -11.11
C TYR A 32 -9.60 -9.18 -11.46
N PRO A 33 -10.63 -8.74 -10.72
CA PRO A 33 -11.12 -7.36 -10.80
C PRO A 33 -10.00 -6.33 -10.57
N PHE A 34 -10.19 -5.12 -11.08
CA PHE A 34 -9.18 -4.06 -11.01
C PHE A 34 -8.69 -3.78 -9.58
N LEU A 35 -9.60 -3.78 -8.59
CA LEU A 35 -9.28 -3.52 -7.19
C LEU A 35 -8.29 -4.56 -6.64
N ASP A 36 -8.53 -5.85 -6.89
CA ASP A 36 -7.67 -6.94 -6.42
C ASP A 36 -6.29 -6.87 -7.08
N ARG A 37 -6.24 -6.57 -8.38
CA ARG A 37 -4.96 -6.37 -9.10
C ARG A 37 -4.15 -5.21 -8.53
N MET A 38 -4.80 -4.11 -8.17
CA MET A 38 -4.13 -2.98 -7.51
C MET A 38 -3.58 -3.38 -6.15
N THR A 39 -4.35 -4.11 -5.35
CA THR A 39 -3.91 -4.60 -4.03
C THR A 39 -2.68 -5.51 -4.16
N ILE A 40 -2.69 -6.46 -5.10
CA ILE A 40 -1.55 -7.35 -5.37
C ILE A 40 -0.33 -6.54 -5.81
N THR A 41 -0.51 -5.56 -6.70
CA THR A 41 0.57 -4.69 -7.17
C THR A 41 1.17 -3.90 -6.01
N PHE A 42 0.34 -3.28 -5.18
CA PHE A 42 0.78 -2.49 -4.04
C PHE A 42 1.59 -3.32 -3.04
N VAL A 43 1.05 -4.47 -2.60
CA VAL A 43 1.74 -5.34 -1.64
C VAL A 43 3.05 -5.88 -2.22
N SER A 44 3.07 -6.28 -3.50
CA SER A 44 4.29 -6.76 -4.16
C SER A 44 5.39 -5.69 -4.17
N LEU A 45 5.04 -4.44 -4.48
CA LEU A 45 5.99 -3.34 -4.48
C LEU A 45 6.51 -3.03 -3.07
N VAL A 46 5.65 -3.03 -2.06
CA VAL A 46 6.07 -2.85 -0.66
C VAL A 46 7.07 -3.94 -0.25
N LEU A 47 6.80 -5.21 -0.59
CA LEU A 47 7.72 -6.30 -0.31
C LEU A 47 9.08 -6.13 -1.00
N ILE A 48 9.09 -5.73 -2.27
CA ILE A 48 10.34 -5.44 -3.01
C ILE A 48 11.10 -4.30 -2.34
N MET A 49 10.41 -3.21 -1.97
CA MET A 49 11.05 -2.07 -1.30
C MET A 49 11.63 -2.45 0.06
N ILE A 50 10.92 -3.27 0.85
CA ILE A 50 11.41 -3.79 2.13
C ILE A 50 12.64 -4.67 1.89
N ALA A 51 12.56 -5.65 0.98
CA ALA A 51 13.67 -6.55 0.69
C ALA A 51 14.92 -5.78 0.24
N MET A 52 14.76 -4.82 -0.68
CA MET A 52 15.87 -3.98 -1.14
C MET A 52 16.47 -3.11 -0.04
N SER A 53 15.64 -2.59 0.88
CA SER A 53 16.10 -1.76 2.00
C SER A 53 16.84 -2.58 3.06
N LEU A 54 16.45 -3.84 3.26
CA LEU A 54 17.14 -4.76 4.17
C LEU A 54 18.48 -5.25 3.59
N VAL A 55 18.54 -5.54 2.28
CA VAL A 55 19.76 -5.99 1.59
C VAL A 55 20.78 -4.85 1.44
N ASN A 56 20.32 -3.61 1.25
CA ASN A 56 21.17 -2.43 1.19
C ASN A 56 20.90 -1.53 2.40
N PRO A 57 21.38 -1.91 3.59
CA PRO A 57 21.17 -1.10 4.79
C PRO A 57 21.79 0.28 4.62
N LYS A 58 21.14 1.25 5.26
CA LYS A 58 21.51 2.66 5.26
C LYS A 58 23.00 2.84 5.58
N LYS A 59 23.74 3.55 4.72
CA LYS A 59 25.13 3.93 5.02
C LYS A 59 25.11 4.93 6.18
N GLU A 60 26.11 4.85 7.05
CA GLU A 60 26.24 5.62 8.31
C GLU A 60 26.05 7.15 8.18
N ASN A 61 26.19 7.70 6.96
CA ASN A 61 26.06 9.13 6.63
C ASN A 61 24.77 9.51 5.88
N ASP A 62 23.73 8.67 5.86
CA ASP A 62 22.51 8.98 5.11
C ASP A 62 21.58 9.91 5.92
N VAL A 63 21.48 11.16 5.45
CA VAL A 63 20.83 12.30 6.12
C VAL A 63 19.30 12.30 5.97
N HIS A 64 18.72 11.34 5.25
CA HIS A 64 17.28 11.25 5.00
C HIS A 64 16.53 10.48 6.09
N ASP A 65 16.80 10.77 7.36
CA ASP A 65 16.01 10.18 8.44
C ASP A 65 14.69 10.92 8.62
N ILE A 66 13.59 10.18 8.67
CA ILE A 66 12.30 10.74 9.06
C ILE A 66 12.29 10.68 10.59
N GLU A 67 12.51 11.82 11.23
CA GLU A 67 12.36 11.93 12.68
C GLU A 67 10.88 11.77 13.04
N ILE A 68 10.52 10.60 13.57
CA ILE A 68 9.16 10.31 14.01
C ILE A 68 9.04 10.63 15.50
N ASP A 69 8.30 11.68 15.82
CA ASP A 69 7.91 12.02 17.18
C ASP A 69 6.42 11.71 17.44
N THR A 70 6.13 11.22 18.64
CA THR A 70 4.77 10.84 19.06
C THR A 70 3.79 12.02 19.05
N SER A 71 4.26 13.26 19.17
CA SER A 71 3.42 14.44 19.09
C SER A 71 2.76 14.62 17.72
N MET A 72 3.36 14.12 16.63
CA MET A 72 2.80 14.22 15.28
C MET A 72 1.50 13.42 15.11
N PHE A 73 1.28 12.41 15.96
CA PHE A 73 0.06 11.59 15.96
C PHE A 73 -0.92 11.98 17.06
N LYS A 74 -0.63 13.02 17.85
CA LYS A 74 -1.56 13.50 18.89
C LYS A 74 -2.75 14.19 18.22
N ILE A 75 -3.92 13.60 18.43
CA ILE A 75 -5.19 14.15 17.98
C ILE A 75 -5.87 14.95 19.09
N THR A 76 -6.70 15.91 18.72
CA THR A 76 -7.57 16.62 19.67
C THR A 76 -8.79 15.77 20.02
N THR A 77 -9.35 15.97 21.23
CA THR A 77 -10.54 15.25 21.68
C THR A 77 -11.72 15.44 20.72
N GLY A 78 -11.88 16.63 20.15
CA GLY A 78 -12.92 16.92 19.15
C GLY A 78 -12.78 16.09 17.87
N PHE A 79 -11.55 15.96 17.34
CA PHE A 79 -11.28 15.13 16.16
C PHE A 79 -11.51 13.65 16.45
N ALA A 80 -11.12 13.17 17.63
CA ALA A 80 -11.33 11.78 18.03
C ALA A 80 -12.83 11.43 18.07
N ILE A 81 -13.64 12.25 18.73
CA ILE A 81 -15.09 12.06 18.82
C ILE A 81 -15.73 12.10 17.43
N GLY A 82 -15.36 13.09 16.59
CA GLY A 82 -15.86 13.18 15.22
C GLY A 82 -15.53 11.95 14.37
N SER A 83 -14.30 11.45 14.46
CA SER A 83 -13.86 10.25 13.74
C SER A 83 -14.65 9.02 14.16
N ILE A 84 -14.89 8.83 15.47
CA ILE A 84 -15.69 7.72 16.00
C ILE A 84 -17.13 7.78 15.48
N ILE A 85 -17.75 8.97 15.44
CA ILE A 85 -19.11 9.14 14.92
C ILE A 85 -19.18 8.73 13.43
N ILE A 86 -18.23 9.19 12.61
CA ILE A 86 -18.18 8.84 11.18
C ILE A 86 -18.03 7.32 11.01
N CYS A 87 -17.10 6.70 11.73
CA CYS A 87 -16.92 5.25 11.71
C CYS A 87 -18.19 4.51 12.16
N GLY A 88 -18.86 4.99 13.21
CA GLY A 88 -20.12 4.41 13.69
C GLY A 88 -21.25 4.48 12.66
N ILE A 89 -21.37 5.61 11.94
CA ILE A 89 -22.33 5.74 10.83
C ILE A 89 -22.00 4.75 9.71
N LEU A 90 -20.73 4.62 9.32
CA LEU A 90 -20.30 3.64 8.31
C LEU A 90 -20.65 2.22 8.73
N VAL A 91 -20.36 1.84 9.98
CA VAL A 91 -20.73 0.53 10.53
C VAL A 91 -22.24 0.32 10.45
N ALA A 92 -23.05 1.25 10.95
CA ALA A 92 -24.50 1.14 10.92
C ALA A 92 -25.03 0.95 9.48
N LEU A 93 -24.56 1.76 8.53
CA LEU A 93 -24.94 1.66 7.13
C LEU A 93 -24.57 0.29 6.54
N TYR A 94 -23.34 -0.16 6.72
CA TYR A 94 -22.88 -1.45 6.18
C TYR A 94 -23.49 -2.66 6.90
N THR A 95 -23.96 -2.54 8.14
CA THR A 95 -24.63 -3.65 8.86
C THR A 95 -26.12 -3.76 8.58
N VAL A 96 -26.79 -2.65 8.22
CA VAL A 96 -28.25 -2.63 8.00
C VAL A 96 -28.58 -2.89 6.53
N PHE A 97 -27.78 -2.34 5.61
CA PHE A 97 -28.04 -2.42 4.17
C PHE A 97 -27.31 -3.59 3.47
N TRP A 98 -26.51 -4.37 4.21
CA TRP A 98 -25.83 -5.57 3.72
C TRP A 98 -25.92 -6.68 4.76
#